data_AF-A0A3L7V4B6-F1
#
_entry.id   AF-A0A3L7V4B6-F1
#
_cell.length_a   1.000
_cell.length_b   1.000
_cell.length_c   1.000
_cell.angle_alpha   90.00
_cell.angle_beta   90.00
_cell.angle_gamma   90.00
#
_symmetry.space_group_name_H-M   'P 1'
#
loop_
_entity.id
_entity.type
_entity.pdbx_description
1 polymer ?
#
loop_
_entity_poly.entity_id
_entity_poly.type
_entity_poly.pdbx_seq_one_letter_code
_entity_poly.pdbx_strand_id
1 'polypeptide(L)'
;MLSLAHNTRIFLHLPATDLRKSFDGLGGLVRSAFGKDPLDGSWFLFFNRRRDRVKVLYWDRDGLALWYKRLEAGTFESLRAVGDAVTR
;
A
#
# COMPACT_ATOMS: atom_id res chain seq x y z
N MET A 1 0.67 16.14 7.93
CA MET A 1 -0.63 15.50 7.64
C MET A 1 -0.50 14.72 6.35
N LEU A 2 -1.13 13.54 6.26
CA LEU A 2 -1.34 12.89 4.96
C LEU A 2 -2.44 13.69 4.24
N SER A 3 -2.08 14.49 3.24
CA SER A 3 -3.04 15.20 2.41
C SER A 3 -3.27 14.39 1.15
N LEU A 4 -4.47 13.83 1.00
CA LEU A 4 -4.87 13.14 -0.23
C LEU A 4 -5.30 14.20 -1.25
N ALA A 5 -4.68 14.19 -2.43
CA ALA A 5 -5.22 14.95 -3.54
C ALA A 5 -6.55 14.30 -3.97
N HIS A 6 -7.49 15.09 -4.50
CA HIS A 6 -8.84 14.66 -4.85
C HIS A 6 -8.92 13.51 -5.90
N ASN A 7 -7.79 13.11 -6.50
CA ASN A 7 -7.72 12.04 -7.49
C ASN A 7 -6.55 11.05 -7.25
N THR A 8 -6.11 10.91 -5.99
CA THR A 8 -5.04 9.96 -5.66
C THR A 8 -5.53 8.52 -5.82
N ARG A 9 -4.89 7.76 -6.72
CA ARG A 9 -5.15 6.33 -6.88
C ARG A 9 -4.47 5.55 -5.75
N ILE A 10 -5.22 4.63 -5.15
CA ILE A 10 -4.74 3.82 -4.03
C ILE A 10 -4.71 2.36 -4.48
N PHE A 11 -3.55 1.73 -4.39
CA PHE A 11 -3.33 0.32 -4.70
C PHE A 11 -3.00 -0.44 -3.42
N LEU A 12 -3.70 -1.55 -3.20
CA LEU A 12 -3.49 -2.41 -2.05
C LEU A 12 -2.80 -3.71 -2.45
N HIS A 13 -1.68 -4.04 -1.80
CA HIS A 13 -1.08 -5.36 -1.92
C HIS A 13 -1.77 -6.31 -0.94
N LEU A 14 -2.61 -7.21 -1.47
CA LEU A 14 -3.39 -8.17 -0.66
C LEU A 14 -2.51 -9.20 0.08
N PRO A 15 -1.44 -9.77 -0.52
CA PRO A 15 -0.55 -10.68 0.18
C PRO A 15 0.20 -10.02 1.33
N ALA A 16 0.55 -10.82 2.34
CA ALA A 16 1.35 -10.36 3.46
C ALA A 16 2.73 -9.89 2.98
N THR A 17 3.09 -8.65 3.31
CA THR A 17 4.37 -8.03 2.92
C THR A 17 5.37 -8.09 4.06
N ASP A 18 6.63 -8.36 3.74
CA ASP A 18 7.74 -8.13 4.66
C ASP A 18 7.99 -6.62 4.80
N LEU A 19 7.42 -6.03 5.86
CA LEU A 19 7.53 -4.60 6.15
C LEU A 19 8.91 -4.19 6.70
N ARG A 20 9.92 -5.07 6.73
CA ARG A 20 11.32 -4.65 6.94
C ARG A 20 11.88 -3.91 5.72
N LYS A 21 11.29 -4.12 4.54
CA LYS A 21 11.63 -3.38 3.31
C LYS A 21 11.34 -1.87 3.47
N SER A 22 12.27 -1.05 2.99
CA SER A 22 12.15 0.41 2.92
C SER A 22 11.83 0.83 1.47
N PHE A 23 12.21 2.04 1.05
CA PHE A 23 11.93 2.63 -0.26
C PHE A 23 12.21 1.69 -1.44
N ASP A 24 13.46 1.26 -1.68
CA ASP A 24 13.80 0.45 -2.86
C ASP A 24 13.17 -0.93 -2.82
N GLY A 25 13.13 -1.55 -1.64
CA GLY A 25 12.53 -2.88 -1.48
C GLY A 25 11.02 -2.88 -1.73
N LEU A 26 10.31 -1.84 -1.28
CA LEU A 26 8.89 -1.69 -1.55
C LEU A 26 8.63 -1.18 -2.98
N GLY A 27 9.47 -0.29 -3.51
CA GLY A 27 9.41 0.19 -4.89
C GLY A 27 9.62 -0.95 -5.90
N GLY A 28 10.54 -1.87 -5.63
CA GLY A 28 10.69 -3.11 -6.40
C GLY A 28 9.44 -4.00 -6.32
N LEU A 29 8.78 -4.05 -5.16
CA LEU A 29 7.50 -4.74 -5.02
C LEU A 29 6.40 -4.05 -5.83
N VAL A 30 6.38 -2.71 -5.87
CA VAL A 30 5.43 -1.95 -6.70
C VAL A 30 5.57 -2.34 -8.17
N ARG A 31 6.81 -2.32 -8.67
CA ARG A 31 7.12 -2.68 -10.06
C ARG A 31 6.75 -4.12 -10.38
N SER A 32 7.13 -5.07 -9.52
CA SER A 32 6.92 -6.51 -9.77
C SER A 32 5.49 -7.00 -9.52
N ALA A 33 4.82 -6.52 -8.47
CA ALA A 33 3.48 -7.00 -8.09
C ALA A 33 2.35 -6.22 -8.78
N PHE A 34 2.53 -4.93 -9.06
CA PHE A 34 1.49 -4.10 -9.69
C PHE A 34 1.80 -3.74 -11.14
N GLY A 35 3.05 -3.92 -11.60
CA GLY A 35 3.47 -3.46 -12.92
C GLY A 35 3.41 -1.93 -13.06
N LYS A 36 3.61 -1.20 -11.95
CA LYS A 36 3.48 0.27 -11.88
C LYS A 36 4.79 0.94 -11.53
N ASP A 37 4.86 2.23 -11.81
CA ASP A 37 5.94 3.08 -11.36
C ASP A 37 5.59 3.67 -9.98
N PRO A 38 6.39 3.43 -8.91
CA PRO A 38 6.17 4.04 -7.61
C PRO A 38 6.22 5.58 -7.61
N LEU A 39 6.63 6.19 -8.73
CA LEU A 39 6.73 7.64 -8.92
C LEU A 39 5.49 8.26 -9.61
N ASP A 40 4.49 7.46 -9.99
CA ASP A 40 3.33 7.93 -10.77
C ASP A 40 2.29 8.75 -9.98
N GLY A 41 2.59 9.09 -8.72
CA GLY A 41 1.70 9.80 -7.80
C GLY A 41 0.64 8.93 -7.13
N SER A 42 0.60 7.63 -7.42
CA SER A 42 -0.27 6.67 -6.74
C SER A 42 0.29 6.27 -5.37
N TRP A 43 -0.60 5.81 -4.49
CA TRP A 43 -0.26 5.37 -3.15
C TRP A 43 -0.37 3.85 -3.05
N PHE A 44 0.68 3.22 -2.53
CA PHE A 44 0.79 1.77 -2.45
C PHE A 44 0.78 1.32 -0.99
N LEU A 45 -0.22 0.51 -0.62
CA LEU A 45 -0.46 0.03 0.73
C LEU A 45 0.05 -1.40 0.90
N PHE A 46 0.77 -1.63 2.00
CA PHE A 46 1.33 -2.93 2.36
C PHE A 46 1.00 -3.26 3.81
N PHE A 47 0.41 -4.43 4.04
CA PHE A 47 0.18 -4.95 5.38
C PHE A 47 1.18 -6.04 5.74
N ASN A 48 1.55 -6.13 7.01
CA ASN A 48 2.27 -7.30 7.50
C ASN A 48 1.33 -8.50 7.67
N ARG A 49 1.89 -9.68 7.93
CA ARG A 49 1.12 -10.92 8.11
C ARG A 49 0.09 -10.87 9.26
N ARG A 50 0.40 -10.18 10.36
CA ARG A 50 -0.54 -9.98 11.48
C ARG A 50 -1.60 -8.91 11.20
N ARG A 51 -1.39 -8.09 10.17
CA ARG A 51 -2.26 -6.96 9.80
C ARG A 51 -2.46 -5.94 10.93
N ASP A 52 -1.50 -5.85 11.84
CA ASP A 52 -1.43 -4.81 12.89
C ASP A 52 -0.55 -3.63 12.45
N ARG A 53 0.09 -3.74 11.28
CA ARG A 53 1.01 -2.73 10.72
C ARG A 53 0.74 -2.50 9.26
N VAL A 54 0.84 -1.23 8.85
CA VAL A 54 0.69 -0.81 7.46
C VAL A 54 1.78 0.17 7.06
N LYS A 55 2.37 -0.05 5.90
CA LYS A 55 3.22 0.93 5.21
C LYS A 55 2.50 1.49 3.99
N VAL A 56 2.67 2.78 3.75
CA VAL A 56 2.19 3.47 2.55
C VAL A 56 3.39 4.09 1.86
N LEU A 57 3.69 3.62 0.64
CA LEU A 57 4.72 4.19 -0.22
C LEU A 57 4.04 5.08 -1.27
N TYR A 58 4.55 6.29 -1.45
CA TYR A 58 4.08 7.22 -2.47
C TYR A 58 5.19 8.19 -2.85
N TRP A 59 5.06 8.80 -4.03
CA TRP A 59 5.86 9.96 -4.40
C TRP A 59 5.17 11.23 -3.89
N ASP A 60 5.85 11.95 -3.02
CA ASP A 60 5.52 13.33 -2.68
C ASP A 60 6.20 14.27 -3.67
N ARG A 61 5.93 15.58 -3.58
CA ARG A 61 6.38 16.61 -4.53
C ARG A 61 7.87 16.55 -4.89
N ASP A 62 8.71 16.19 -3.94
CA ASP A 62 10.18 16.21 -4.06
C ASP A 62 10.86 14.85 -3.83
N GLY A 63 10.11 13.80 -3.52
CA GLY A 63 10.73 12.54 -3.15
C GLY A 63 9.79 11.39 -2.82
N LEU A 64 10.36 10.19 -2.69
CA LEU A 64 9.62 9.06 -2.14
C LEU A 64 9.39 9.27 -0.66
N ALA A 65 8.13 9.16 -0.25
CA ALA A 65 7.69 9.19 1.12
C ALA A 65 7.19 7.81 1.56
N LEU A 66 7.47 7.48 2.82
CA LEU A 66 7.03 6.25 3.45
C LEU A 66 6.33 6.59 4.76
N TRP A 67 5.04 6.34 4.82
CA TRP A 67 4.28 6.42 6.08
C TRP A 67 4.14 5.04 6.69
N TYR A 68 4.30 4.94 8.01
CA TYR A 68 4.24 3.69 8.75
C TYR A 68 3.39 3.81 10.00
N LYS A 69 2.38 2.96 10.13
CA LYS A 69 1.52 2.89 11.31
C LYS A 69 1.49 1.49 11.89
N ARG A 70 1.60 1.42 13.22
CA ARG A 70 1.38 0.24 14.05
C ARG A 70 0.16 0.49 14.93
N LEU A 71 -0.74 -0.49 15.02
CA LEU A 71 -1.82 -0.49 15.99
C LEU A 71 -1.29 -1.02 17.32
N GLU A 72 -1.66 -0.38 18.42
CA GLU A 72 -1.33 -0.87 19.77
C GLU A 72 -2.23 -2.06 20.16
N ALA A 73 -3.43 -2.16 19.56
CA ALA A 73 -4.33 -3.30 19.69
C ALA A 73 -5.15 -3.51 18.41
N GLY A 74 -5.56 -4.76 18.15
CA GLY A 74 -6.40 -5.14 17.02
C GLY A 74 -5.66 -5.29 15.69
N THR A 75 -6.44 -5.34 14.61
CA THR A 75 -5.93 -5.50 13.23
C THR A 75 -6.68 -4.58 12.28
N PHE A 76 -6.04 -4.15 11.20
CA PHE A 76 -6.72 -3.48 10.10
C PHE A 76 -7.73 -4.42 9.44
N GLU A 77 -8.89 -3.90 9.02
CA GLU A 77 -9.90 -4.71 8.33
C GLU A 77 -9.40 -5.25 7.00
N SER A 78 -9.74 -6.50 6.68
CA SER A 78 -9.39 -7.10 5.40
C SER A 78 -10.46 -6.78 4.39
N LEU A 79 -10.05 -6.21 3.26
CA LEU A 79 -10.80 -6.40 2.03
C LEU A 79 -10.68 -7.88 1.69
N ARG A 80 -11.73 -8.64 1.98
CA ARG A 80 -11.94 -9.92 1.30
C ARG A 80 -12.34 -9.55 -0.11
N ALA A 81 -11.72 -10.16 -1.11
CA ALA A 81 -12.28 -10.09 -2.45
C ALA A 81 -13.74 -10.54 -2.33
N VAL A 82 -14.68 -9.65 -2.63
CA VAL A 82 -16.05 -10.05 -2.90
C VAL A 82 -15.90 -10.97 -4.10
N GLY A 83 -16.01 -12.29 -3.88
CA GLY A 83 -15.98 -13.25 -4.96
C GLY A 83 -17.02 -12.86 -5.99
N ASP A 84 -16.61 -12.85 -7.26
CA ASP A 84 -17.42 -12.73 -8.47
C ASP A 84 -18.92 -12.49 -8.22
N ALA A 85 -19.29 -11.22 -8.08
CA ALA A 85 -20.66 -10.82 -8.33
C ALA A 85 -20.82 -10.57 -9.84
N VAL A 86 -20.98 -11.68 -10.56
CA VAL A 86 -21.94 -11.85 -11.67
C VAL A 86 -21.70 -11.02 -12.95
N THR A 87 -21.42 -11.76 -14.02
CA THR A 87 -21.82 -11.50 -15.42
C THR A 87 -23.05 -10.60 -15.54
N ARG A 88 -22.89 -9.39 -16.09
CA ARG A 88 -23.78 -8.83 -17.11
C ARG A 88 -23.18 -7.61 -17.81
#